data_AF-A0A1V9YT57-F1
#
_entry.id   AF-A0A1V9YT57-F1
#
_cell.length_a   1.000
_cell.length_b   1.000
_cell.length_c   1.000
_cell.angle_alpha   90.00
_cell.angle_beta   90.00
_cell.angle_gamma   90.00
#
_symmetry.space_group_name_H-M   'P 1'
#
loop_
_entity.id
_entity.type
_entity.pdbx_description
1 polymer ?
#
loop_
_entity_poly.entity_id
_entity_poly.type
_entity_poly.pdbx_seq_one_letter_code
_entity_poly.pdbx_strand_id
1 'polypeptide(L)' 'MPTRKPTHKPHASGVNKRWQQCGGKNFTGSTQCMDNDKCHKYDAWYSQCIPVNPHSS' A
#
# COMPACT_ATOMS: atom_id res chain seq x y z
N MET A 1 2.56 -29.83 -16.96
CA MET A 1 1.89 -28.51 -17.04
C MET A 1 1.29 -28.20 -15.68
N PRO A 2 1.72 -27.16 -14.95
CA PRO A 2 1.03 -26.77 -13.73
C PRO A 2 -0.02 -25.71 -14.07
N THR A 3 -1.24 -26.17 -14.33
CA THR A 3 -2.47 -25.38 -14.32
C THR A 3 -2.97 -25.27 -12.89
N ARG A 4 -2.54 -24.23 -12.15
CA ARG A 4 -3.33 -23.55 -11.10
C ARG A 4 -2.82 -22.11 -11.06
N LYS A 5 -3.48 -21.18 -11.75
CA LYS A 5 -3.32 -19.74 -11.46
C LYS A 5 -4.00 -19.55 -10.11
N PRO A 6 -3.29 -19.27 -9.01
CA PRO A 6 -3.95 -18.63 -7.91
C PRO A 6 -4.34 -17.26 -8.44
N THR A 7 -5.60 -16.88 -8.27
CA THR A 7 -6.07 -15.52 -8.49
C THR A 7 -5.41 -14.59 -7.46
N HIS A 8 -4.09 -14.45 -7.54
CA HIS A 8 -3.33 -13.45 -6.83
C HIS A 8 -3.56 -12.15 -7.59
N LYS A 9 -4.52 -11.35 -7.11
CA LYS A 9 -4.50 -9.87 -7.26
C LYS A 9 -3.02 -9.47 -7.21
N PRO A 10 -2.48 -8.69 -8.14
CA PRO A 10 -1.04 -8.57 -8.33
C PRO A 10 -0.38 -8.32 -6.97
N HIS A 11 0.23 -9.37 -6.43
CA HIS A 11 1.17 -9.27 -5.33
C HIS A 11 2.41 -8.65 -5.97
N ALA A 12 2.31 -7.36 -6.28
CA ALA A 12 3.45 -6.53 -6.57
C ALA A 12 4.22 -6.46 -5.26
N SER A 13 5.48 -6.89 -5.29
CA SER A 13 6.41 -7.04 -4.20
C SER A 13 6.78 -5.73 -3.46
N GLY A 14 5.81 -4.90 -3.08
CA GLY A 14 6.05 -3.57 -2.55
C GLY A 14 4.90 -3.01 -1.71
N VAL A 15 4.27 -3.78 -0.83
CA VAL A 15 3.39 -3.13 0.17
C VAL A 15 4.22 -2.13 0.98
N ASN A 16 3.82 -0.87 0.96
CA ASN A 16 4.47 0.17 1.74
C ASN A 16 4.17 -0.08 3.22
N LYS A 17 5.23 -0.01 4.03
CA LYS A 17 5.09 -0.13 5.48
C LYS A 17 4.30 1.05 6.03
N ARG A 18 3.79 0.88 7.24
CA ARG A 18 3.35 1.95 8.13
C ARG A 18 4.29 3.16 8.03
N TRP A 19 3.72 4.35 7.82
CA TRP A 19 4.41 5.63 7.62
C TRP A 19 5.24 5.78 6.34
N GLN A 20 5.20 4.83 5.41
CA GLN A 20 5.87 4.96 4.11
C GLN A 20 5.00 5.69 3.08
N GLN A 21 5.66 6.30 2.09
CA GLN A 21 4.97 6.94 0.98
C GLN A 21 4.28 5.87 0.12
N CYS A 22 2.99 6.09 -0.16
CA CYS A 22 2.15 5.22 -0.99
C CYS A 22 1.54 5.93 -2.18
N GLY A 23 1.91 7.18 -2.42
CA GLY A 23 1.37 7.92 -3.54
C GLY A 23 1.96 9.31 -3.66
N GLY A 24 1.72 9.91 -4.81
CA GLY A 24 2.24 11.20 -5.19
C GLY A 24 2.34 11.33 -6.71
N LYS A 25 2.27 12.56 -7.21
CA LYS A 25 2.31 12.87 -8.66
C LYS A 25 3.55 12.34 -9.40
N ASN A 26 4.65 12.07 -8.71
CA ASN A 26 5.86 11.45 -9.28
C ASN A 26 6.31 10.20 -8.50
N PHE A 27 5.38 9.54 -7.81
CA PHE A 27 5.69 8.35 -7.04
C PHE A 27 5.57 7.11 -7.93
N THR A 28 6.70 6.45 -8.17
CA THR A 28 6.80 5.23 -9.00
C THR A 28 6.76 3.95 -8.19
N GLY A 29 6.66 4.06 -6.86
CA GLY A 29 6.51 2.93 -5.96
C GLY A 29 5.09 2.34 -6.00
N SER A 30 4.91 1.26 -5.25
CA SER A 30 3.61 0.62 -5.09
C SER A 30 2.64 1.53 -4.35
N THR A 31 1.38 1.60 -4.75
CA THR A 31 0.39 2.44 -4.06
C THR A 31 -0.35 1.72 -2.93
N GLN A 32 -0.03 0.44 -2.71
CA GLN A 32 -0.63 -0.38 -1.68
C GLN A 32 0.12 -0.23 -0.35
N CYS A 33 -0.64 -0.09 0.73
CA CYS A 33 -0.12 -0.16 2.10
C CYS A 33 -0.25 -1.59 2.65
N MET A 34 0.43 -1.87 3.77
CA MET A 34 0.27 -3.12 4.52
C MET A 34 -1.18 -3.39 4.93
N ASP A 35 -1.52 -4.66 5.18
CA ASP A 35 -2.80 -5.03 5.75
C ASP A 35 -3.00 -4.32 7.11
N ASN A 36 -4.11 -3.57 7.23
CA ASN A 36 -4.45 -2.62 8.31
C ASN A 36 -3.87 -1.19 8.19
N ASP A 37 -3.39 -0.82 7.01
CA ASP A 37 -2.90 0.51 6.70
C ASP A 37 -3.67 1.08 5.51
N LYS A 38 -3.97 2.38 5.54
CA LYS A 38 -4.63 3.06 4.44
C LYS A 38 -3.73 4.14 3.88
N CYS A 39 -3.66 4.21 2.55
CA CYS A 39 -2.96 5.29 1.88
C CYS A 39 -3.76 6.59 2.08
N HIS A 40 -3.24 7.48 2.91
CA HIS A 40 -3.80 8.80 3.15
C HIS A 40 -3.06 9.81 2.29
N LYS A 41 -3.82 10.54 1.47
CA LYS A 41 -3.28 11.60 0.64
C LYS A 41 -3.20 12.88 1.47
N TYR A 42 -1.99 13.35 1.72
CA TYR A 42 -1.76 14.68 2.28
C TYR A 42 -1.83 15.74 1.18
N ASP A 43 -1.07 15.52 0.10
CA ASP A 43 -0.92 16.47 -0.99
C ASP A 43 -0.97 15.78 -2.35
N ALA A 44 -0.99 16.57 -3.43
CA ALA A 44 -0.89 16.04 -4.79
C ALA A 44 0.43 15.28 -5.03
N TRP A 45 1.49 15.61 -4.29
CA TRP A 45 2.81 15.01 -4.43
C TRP A 45 3.13 13.97 -3.35
N TYR A 46 2.36 13.91 -2.26
CA TYR A 46 2.68 13.07 -1.12
C TYR A 46 1.43 12.39 -0.54
N SER A 47 1.50 11.06 -0.44
CA SER A 47 0.51 10.24 0.25
C SER A 47 1.25 9.19 1.07
N GLN A 48 0.78 8.92 2.28
CA GLN A 48 1.47 8.06 3.24
C GLN A 48 0.55 6.98 3.80
N CYS A 49 1.11 5.82 4.15
CA CYS A 49 0.38 4.74 4.81
C CYS A 49 0.13 5.03 6.29
N ILE A 50 -1.12 5.30 6.65
CA ILE A 50 -1.55 5.65 8.00
C ILE A 50 -2.33 4.48 8.62
N PRO A 51 -2.22 4.24 9.94
CA PRO A 51 -3.04 3.23 10.63
C PRO A 51 -4.51 3.55 10.53
N VAL A 52 -5.32 2.59 10.08
CA VAL A 52 -6.78 2.70 10.23
C VAL A 52 -7.20 2.47 11.69
N ASN A 53 -6.42 1.69 12.44
CA ASN A 53 -6.63 1.43 13.86
C ASN A 53 -5.36 1.80 14.65
N PRO A 54 -5.17 3.07 15.03
CA PRO A 54 -4.10 3.45 15.94
C PRO A 54 -4.34 2.98 17.39
N HIS A 55 -5.52 2.40 17.66
CA HIS A 55 -5.99 2.01 18.99
C HIS A 55 -6.57 0.58 18.94
N SER A 56 -5.69 -0.41 19.04
CA SER A 56 -6.07 -1.69 19.64
C SER A 56 -5.26 -1.77 20.92
N SER A 57 -5.77 -1.11 21.96
CA SER A 57 -5.28 -1.24 23.33
C SER A 57 -5.97 -2.40 24.03
#